data_AF-A0A2G9SQU6-F1
#
_entry.id   AF-A0A2G9SQU6-F1
#
_cell.length_a   1.000
_cell.length_b   1.000
_cell.length_c   1.000
_cell.angle_alpha   90.00
_cell.angle_beta   90.00
_cell.angle_gamma   90.00
#
_symmetry.space_group_name_H-M   'P 1'
#
loop_
_entity.id
_entity.type
_entity.pdbx_description
1 polymer ?
#
loop_
_entity_poly.entity_id
_entity_poly.type
_entity_poly.pdbx_seq_one_letter_code
_entity_poly.pdbx_strand_id
1 'polypeptide(L)'
;MMIKQILWCAMTILLAVHTLAARDINVSNVQLHLSSTSSESYYATVSCDISWKNSWRDDVNWDAAWVFVKYQTNEGIWKHATLSTTPSDFVLPDGFMLTPSPDGKGIFIFRAEQGKGDVHLKGVHLRWLYRLDGMVVQPNSAVRVFALEMVYVPEGAFQLGDGTLFNVTGHFTDPFQTVSRTNPERKVMTFRGITPAPSRPEFRESLVLTSSGVKDVSKEETREISRPARIESEREILFGNSTADNFGNSQGKGMLLSDDVPRAYPSVAISEHFPKGFAAFYCMKYEISQGEYAAFLNTLTDIQAANLAPEGSAEHRYTIRAENFKFTAAHPERACNYLDWGRGAAFLDWAALRPMTELEYEKAARGTRTAAAGEYAWGKESPIPVEDIIIDEHGREHILPEHANCNFGMKTFSDGSKGALPCGFAEQGNLGRKERGASYYGIAELSGNLWEQCITVGDPQGRRYSALHGDGELDYDGSANVERWATGINGMGYRGGSWSNQSFRLRISDRQVAVGGAVANTTVTAAALGFRGVRTASPIK
;
A
#
# COMPACT_ATOMS: atom_id res chain seq x y z
N MET A 1 -61.13 14.66 -42.69
CA MET A 1 -59.69 14.46 -42.93
C MET A 1 -58.96 15.19 -41.80
N MET A 2 -58.55 14.55 -40.70
CA MET A 2 -57.35 13.68 -40.56
C MET A 2 -56.10 14.36 -41.19
N ILE A 3 -54.93 14.51 -40.57
CA ILE A 3 -54.34 13.92 -39.35
C ILE A 3 -53.01 14.69 -39.06
N LYS A 4 -52.72 14.90 -37.76
CA LYS A 4 -51.44 14.90 -37.01
C LYS A 4 -50.30 15.94 -37.20
N GLN A 5 -50.00 16.53 -36.04
CA GLN A 5 -48.73 17.03 -35.50
C GLN A 5 -47.51 16.13 -35.77
N ILE A 6 -46.32 16.74 -35.92
CA ILE A 6 -45.04 16.18 -35.44
C ILE A 6 -44.24 17.32 -34.80
N LEU A 7 -44.19 17.30 -33.47
CA LEU A 7 -43.25 18.05 -32.63
C LEU A 7 -41.84 17.48 -32.83
N TRP A 8 -40.85 18.36 -32.85
CA TRP A 8 -39.44 18.00 -32.73
C TRP A 8 -39.16 17.44 -31.33
N CYS A 9 -38.97 16.13 -31.21
CA CYS A 9 -38.32 15.51 -30.06
C CYS A 9 -36.83 15.36 -30.36
N ALA A 10 -36.02 16.25 -29.80
CA ALA A 10 -34.61 15.98 -29.58
C ALA A 10 -34.53 14.82 -28.57
N MET A 11 -34.24 13.63 -29.07
CA MET A 11 -34.01 12.44 -28.24
C MET A 11 -32.58 12.56 -27.69
N THR A 12 -32.42 13.26 -26.57
CA THR A 12 -31.27 13.09 -25.69
C THR A 12 -31.30 11.65 -25.20
N ILE A 13 -30.47 10.80 -25.81
CA ILE A 13 -30.13 9.51 -25.23
C ILE A 13 -29.32 9.85 -23.98
N LEU A 14 -30.01 9.96 -22.84
CA LEU A 14 -29.38 9.90 -21.53
C LEU A 14 -28.89 8.45 -21.40
N LEU A 15 -27.63 8.20 -21.79
CA LEU A 15 -26.94 7.03 -21.26
C LEU A 15 -26.90 7.26 -19.75
N ALA A 16 -27.69 6.50 -19.01
CA ALA A 16 -27.54 6.38 -17.57
C ALA A 16 -26.16 5.75 -17.33
N VAL A 17 -25.13 6.60 -17.23
CA VAL A 17 -23.81 6.19 -16.76
C VAL A 17 -24.00 5.84 -15.29
N HIS A 18 -24.18 4.56 -15.01
CA HIS A 18 -24.16 4.05 -13.66
C HIS A 18 -22.70 4.02 -13.21
N THR A 19 -22.17 5.15 -12.73
CA THR A 19 -20.93 5.12 -11.95
C THR A 19 -21.27 4.56 -10.58
N LEU A 20 -21.11 3.25 -10.44
CA LEU A 20 -21.03 2.59 -9.15
C LEU A 20 -19.72 3.07 -8.50
N ALA A 21 -19.77 3.47 -7.23
CA ALA A 21 -18.55 3.72 -6.47
C ALA A 21 -17.70 2.44 -6.50
N ALA A 22 -16.45 2.53 -6.96
CA ALA A 22 -15.61 1.35 -7.14
C ALA A 22 -15.23 0.67 -5.81
N ARG A 23 -15.16 1.49 -4.76
CA ARG A 23 -14.97 1.11 -3.36
C ARG A 23 -16.30 1.26 -2.63
N ASP A 24 -16.82 0.16 -2.11
CA ASP A 24 -18.09 0.13 -1.37
C ASP A 24 -18.13 -1.09 -0.43
N ILE A 25 -17.05 -1.27 0.34
CA ILE A 25 -17.04 -2.26 1.41
C ILE A 25 -17.94 -1.81 2.54
N ASN A 26 -18.92 -2.64 2.87
CA ASN A 26 -19.94 -2.34 3.86
C ASN A 26 -20.10 -3.52 4.81
N VAL A 27 -20.28 -3.20 6.09
CA VAL A 27 -20.69 -4.15 7.11
C VAL A 27 -22.01 -3.69 7.71
N SER A 28 -23.00 -4.58 7.71
CA SER A 28 -24.35 -4.30 8.19
C SER A 28 -24.90 -5.47 9.00
N ASN A 29 -26.09 -5.28 9.59
CA ASN A 29 -26.79 -6.32 10.35
C ASN A 29 -25.95 -6.99 11.45
N VAL A 30 -25.10 -6.21 12.11
CA VAL A 30 -24.24 -6.71 13.20
C VAL A 30 -25.10 -7.09 14.40
N GLN A 31 -24.98 -8.33 14.86
CA GLN A 31 -25.66 -8.85 16.04
C GLN A 31 -24.72 -9.71 16.88
N LEU A 32 -24.96 -9.72 18.19
CA LEU A 32 -24.17 -10.47 19.16
C LEU A 32 -25.00 -11.61 19.73
N HIS A 33 -24.52 -12.83 19.58
CA HIS A 33 -25.18 -14.05 20.05
C HIS A 33 -24.34 -14.71 21.13
N LEU A 34 -24.98 -14.97 22.28
CA LEU A 34 -24.39 -15.71 23.38
C LEU A 34 -24.77 -17.19 23.27
N SER A 35 -23.82 -18.08 23.59
CA SER A 35 -24.11 -19.50 23.68
C SER A 35 -25.05 -19.78 24.86
N SER A 36 -26.12 -20.53 24.62
CA SER A 36 -27.18 -20.82 25.59
C SER A 36 -26.89 -22.00 26.53
N THR A 37 -25.72 -22.64 26.40
CA THR A 37 -25.32 -23.76 27.27
C THR A 37 -24.39 -23.27 28.38
N SER A 38 -24.91 -23.22 29.62
CA SER A 38 -24.09 -23.17 30.84
C SER A 38 -23.49 -24.56 31.08
N SER A 39 -22.23 -24.79 31.41
CA SER A 39 -21.19 -23.99 32.07
C SER A 39 -19.97 -23.85 31.16
N GLU A 40 -19.23 -22.73 31.27
CA GLU A 40 -17.99 -22.47 30.51
C GLU A 40 -18.15 -22.04 29.04
N SER A 41 -19.11 -21.17 28.72
CA SER A 41 -19.05 -20.49 27.41
C SER A 41 -17.84 -19.53 27.39
N TYR A 42 -16.86 -19.85 26.55
CA TYR A 42 -15.59 -19.11 26.36
C TYR A 42 -15.65 -18.08 25.23
N TYR A 43 -16.75 -18.04 24.48
CA TYR A 43 -16.87 -17.25 23.26
C TYR A 43 -18.29 -16.72 23.05
N ALA A 44 -18.37 -15.66 22.25
CA ALA A 44 -19.61 -15.14 21.68
C ALA A 44 -19.52 -15.22 20.15
N THR A 45 -20.67 -15.27 19.48
CA THR A 45 -20.73 -15.21 18.02
C THR A 45 -21.20 -13.83 17.60
N VAL A 46 -20.39 -13.12 16.83
CA VAL A 46 -20.77 -11.87 16.18
C VAL A 46 -21.24 -12.22 14.77
N SER A 47 -22.52 -12.03 14.47
CA SER A 47 -23.03 -12.21 13.11
C SER A 47 -23.10 -10.87 12.37
N CYS A 48 -22.82 -10.85 11.07
CA CYS A 48 -22.99 -9.67 10.24
C CYS A 48 -23.20 -10.03 8.76
N ASP A 49 -23.59 -9.03 7.97
CA ASP A 49 -23.55 -9.08 6.52
C ASP A 49 -22.37 -8.23 6.03
N ILE A 50 -21.65 -8.70 5.02
CA ILE A 50 -20.49 -8.02 4.42
C ILE A 50 -20.69 -7.96 2.91
N SER A 51 -20.53 -6.78 2.33
CA SER A 51 -20.53 -6.62 0.87
C SER A 51 -19.39 -5.74 0.41
N TRP A 52 -18.91 -5.95 -0.81
CA TRP A 52 -18.01 -5.01 -1.49
C TRP A 52 -18.10 -5.18 -3.01
N LYS A 53 -17.64 -4.17 -3.74
CA LYS A 53 -17.74 -4.10 -5.19
C LYS A 53 -16.50 -4.62 -5.87
N ASN A 54 -16.67 -5.06 -7.12
CA ASN A 54 -15.56 -5.42 -8.00
C ASN A 54 -14.56 -6.36 -7.31
N SER A 55 -15.00 -7.49 -6.78
CA SER A 55 -14.08 -8.51 -6.28
C SER A 55 -13.58 -9.37 -7.44
N TRP A 56 -12.34 -9.84 -7.38
CA TRP A 56 -11.78 -10.76 -8.36
C TRP A 56 -10.86 -11.80 -7.73
N ARG A 57 -10.79 -12.97 -8.36
CA ARG A 57 -9.74 -13.95 -8.13
C ARG A 57 -9.36 -14.56 -9.47
N ASP A 58 -8.07 -14.49 -9.80
CA ASP A 58 -7.46 -15.17 -10.94
C ASP A 58 -6.25 -16.01 -10.48
N ASP A 59 -5.46 -16.52 -11.43
CA ASP A 59 -4.26 -17.34 -11.14
C ASP A 59 -3.19 -16.61 -10.31
N VAL A 60 -3.19 -15.28 -10.32
CA VAL A 60 -2.12 -14.42 -9.80
C VAL A 60 -2.61 -13.41 -8.75
N ASN A 61 -3.81 -12.87 -8.92
CA ASN A 61 -4.33 -11.69 -8.20
C ASN A 61 -5.60 -12.05 -7.45
N TRP A 62 -5.59 -11.90 -6.13
CA TRP A 62 -6.75 -12.21 -5.30
C TRP A 62 -7.17 -10.98 -4.51
N ASP A 63 -8.40 -10.55 -4.74
CA ASP A 63 -9.10 -9.58 -3.90
C ASP A 63 -9.64 -10.27 -2.65
N ALA A 64 -9.53 -9.60 -1.51
CA ALA A 64 -9.89 -10.10 -0.19
C ALA A 64 -10.45 -8.97 0.68
N ALA A 65 -11.11 -9.33 1.77
CA ALA A 65 -11.51 -8.40 2.82
C ALA A 65 -10.80 -8.79 4.12
N TRP A 66 -10.11 -7.83 4.75
CA TRP A 66 -9.62 -7.96 6.12
C TRP A 66 -10.73 -7.55 7.08
N VAL A 67 -11.21 -8.48 7.90
CA VAL A 67 -12.35 -8.28 8.81
C VAL A 67 -11.90 -8.45 10.25
N PHE A 68 -12.21 -7.46 11.09
CA PHE A 68 -11.87 -7.46 12.52
C PHE A 68 -13.00 -6.85 13.35
N VAL A 69 -12.97 -7.10 14.66
CA VAL A 69 -14.03 -6.71 15.59
C VAL A 69 -13.49 -5.82 16.69
N LYS A 70 -14.20 -4.73 16.98
CA LYS A 70 -13.99 -3.90 18.17
C LYS A 70 -15.15 -4.11 19.13
N TYR A 71 -14.85 -4.14 20.43
CA TYR A 71 -15.85 -4.20 21.48
C TYR A 71 -15.66 -3.03 22.43
N GLN A 72 -16.73 -2.60 23.10
CA GLN A 72 -16.66 -1.56 24.11
C GLN A 72 -16.58 -2.17 25.52
N THR A 73 -15.66 -1.69 26.35
CA THR A 73 -15.59 -2.05 27.77
C THR A 73 -16.72 -1.38 28.56
N ASN A 74 -16.88 -1.77 29.83
CA ASN A 74 -17.89 -1.16 30.71
C ASN A 74 -17.61 0.34 30.98
N GLU A 75 -16.36 0.76 30.85
CA GLU A 75 -15.91 2.15 30.97
C GLU A 75 -16.12 2.96 29.67
N GLY A 76 -16.69 2.35 28.62
CA GLY A 76 -16.95 3.02 27.36
C GLY A 76 -15.76 3.05 26.38
N ILE A 77 -14.66 2.40 26.70
CA ILE A 77 -13.44 2.38 25.87
C ILE A 77 -13.57 1.28 24.81
N TRP A 78 -13.26 1.57 23.54
CA TRP A 78 -13.22 0.54 22.51
C TRP A 78 -11.88 -0.18 22.50
N LYS A 79 -11.92 -1.52 22.37
CA LYS A 79 -10.76 -2.40 22.33
C LYS A 79 -10.87 -3.41 21.19
N HIS A 80 -9.75 -4.04 20.85
CA HIS A 80 -9.68 -5.04 19.79
C HIS A 80 -10.07 -6.44 20.30
N ALA A 81 -11.07 -7.07 19.67
CA ALA A 81 -11.55 -8.40 20.04
C ALA A 81 -10.60 -9.52 19.56
N THR A 82 -10.29 -10.49 20.41
CA THR A 82 -9.54 -11.68 20.02
C THR A 82 -10.46 -12.72 19.38
N LEU A 83 -10.37 -12.89 18.06
CA LEU A 83 -11.12 -13.91 17.31
C LEU A 83 -10.45 -15.28 17.37
N SER A 84 -11.23 -16.34 17.11
CA SER A 84 -10.68 -17.70 16.98
C SER A 84 -9.67 -17.79 15.84
N THR A 85 -8.63 -18.58 16.02
CA THR A 85 -7.65 -18.90 14.95
C THR A 85 -8.01 -20.18 14.19
N THR A 86 -9.12 -20.82 14.55
CA THR A 86 -9.58 -22.08 13.95
C THR A 86 -10.59 -21.81 12.83
N PRO A 87 -10.33 -22.18 11.56
CA PRO A 87 -11.24 -21.87 10.45
C PRO A 87 -12.68 -22.40 10.61
N SER A 88 -12.86 -23.58 11.22
CA SER A 88 -14.19 -24.17 11.43
C SER A 88 -15.06 -23.46 12.48
N ASP A 89 -14.50 -22.47 13.19
CA ASP A 89 -15.24 -21.69 14.18
C ASP A 89 -16.03 -20.53 13.54
N PHE A 90 -15.84 -20.32 12.25
CA PHE A 90 -16.47 -19.27 11.45
C PHE A 90 -17.50 -19.86 10.49
N VAL A 91 -18.48 -19.05 10.09
CA VAL A 91 -19.46 -19.42 9.05
C VAL A 91 -19.43 -18.38 7.94
N LEU A 92 -19.33 -18.85 6.70
CA LEU A 92 -19.45 -18.06 5.48
C LEU A 92 -20.46 -18.68 4.51
N PRO A 93 -21.09 -17.89 3.63
CA PRO A 93 -21.80 -18.41 2.48
C PRO A 93 -20.90 -19.22 1.53
N ASP A 94 -21.51 -20.14 0.77
CA ASP A 94 -20.83 -20.93 -0.25
C ASP A 94 -20.11 -20.06 -1.30
N GLY A 95 -18.99 -20.57 -1.83
CA GLY A 95 -18.18 -19.88 -2.84
C GLY A 95 -17.14 -18.92 -2.27
N PHE A 96 -17.00 -18.85 -0.94
CA PHE A 96 -16.00 -18.04 -0.25
C PHE A 96 -15.18 -18.89 0.73
N MET A 97 -13.94 -18.48 0.93
CA MET A 97 -13.05 -19.03 1.93
C MET A 97 -12.59 -17.93 2.88
N LEU A 98 -12.07 -18.36 4.04
CA LEU A 98 -11.41 -17.48 4.99
C LEU A 98 -10.07 -18.02 5.45
N THR A 99 -9.26 -17.11 5.99
CA THR A 99 -8.03 -17.44 6.72
C THR A 99 -7.97 -16.58 7.97
N PRO A 100 -8.19 -17.16 9.17
CA PRO A 100 -7.99 -16.44 10.41
C PRO A 100 -6.52 -16.09 10.59
N SER A 101 -6.24 -14.90 11.14
CA SER A 101 -4.88 -14.54 11.44
C SER A 101 -4.35 -15.32 12.66
N PRO A 102 -3.07 -15.73 12.68
CA PRO A 102 -2.52 -16.51 13.79
C PRO A 102 -2.50 -15.79 15.15
N ASP A 103 -2.55 -14.46 15.15
CA ASP A 103 -2.60 -13.61 16.36
C ASP A 103 -4.04 -13.33 16.86
N GLY A 104 -5.07 -13.88 16.18
CA GLY A 104 -6.47 -13.70 16.54
C GLY A 104 -7.03 -12.30 16.27
N LYS A 105 -6.32 -11.40 15.59
CA LYS A 105 -6.77 -10.02 15.37
C LYS A 105 -7.76 -9.84 14.21
N GLY A 106 -8.09 -10.89 13.49
CA GLY A 106 -9.06 -10.80 12.41
C GLY A 106 -9.00 -11.98 11.46
N ILE A 107 -9.74 -11.87 10.37
CA ILE A 107 -9.79 -12.88 9.31
C ILE A 107 -9.67 -12.22 7.94
N PHE A 108 -9.05 -12.91 6.99
CA PHE A 108 -9.21 -12.60 5.58
C PHE A 108 -10.38 -13.40 5.01
N ILE A 109 -11.24 -12.77 4.22
CA ILE A 109 -12.30 -13.43 3.44
C ILE A 109 -12.06 -13.18 1.96
N PHE A 110 -12.16 -14.21 1.12
CA PHE A 110 -11.92 -14.10 -0.32
C PHE A 110 -12.70 -15.17 -1.10
N ARG A 111 -12.83 -14.99 -2.41
CA ARG A 111 -13.52 -15.96 -3.29
C ARG A 111 -12.83 -17.32 -3.24
N ALA A 112 -13.59 -18.40 -3.11
CA ALA A 112 -13.04 -19.76 -3.06
C ALA A 112 -12.47 -20.23 -4.41
N GLU A 113 -13.07 -19.76 -5.50
CA GLU A 113 -12.71 -20.10 -6.87
C GLU A 113 -12.42 -18.85 -7.69
N GLN A 114 -11.82 -19.04 -8.87
CA GLN A 114 -11.64 -17.95 -9.82
C GLN A 114 -12.98 -17.34 -10.22
N GLY A 115 -13.02 -16.03 -10.34
CA GLY A 115 -14.24 -15.31 -10.67
C GLY A 115 -14.12 -13.82 -10.41
N LYS A 116 -15.12 -13.08 -10.85
CA LYS A 116 -15.19 -11.64 -10.65
C LYS A 116 -16.63 -11.17 -10.41
N GLY A 117 -16.76 -9.98 -9.84
CA GLY A 117 -18.02 -9.28 -9.65
C GLY A 117 -18.22 -8.84 -8.21
N ASP A 118 -19.39 -8.29 -7.93
CA ASP A 118 -19.74 -7.83 -6.60
C ASP A 118 -19.88 -9.01 -5.62
N VAL A 119 -19.66 -8.72 -4.34
CA VAL A 119 -19.79 -9.69 -3.25
C VAL A 119 -20.86 -9.23 -2.28
N HIS A 120 -21.73 -10.16 -1.90
CA HIS A 120 -22.77 -9.98 -0.90
C HIS A 120 -22.82 -11.22 -0.01
N LEU A 121 -22.13 -11.18 1.13
CA LEU A 121 -22.12 -12.23 2.13
C LEU A 121 -23.17 -11.92 3.19
N LYS A 122 -24.15 -12.81 3.35
CA LYS A 122 -25.16 -12.72 4.40
C LYS A 122 -24.89 -13.74 5.50
N GLY A 123 -25.11 -13.36 6.75
CA GLY A 123 -25.00 -14.28 7.89
C GLY A 123 -23.57 -14.79 8.13
N VAL A 124 -22.57 -13.93 7.95
CA VAL A 124 -21.18 -14.23 8.35
C VAL A 124 -21.13 -14.36 9.87
N HIS A 125 -20.58 -15.45 10.40
CA HIS A 125 -20.40 -15.64 11.84
C HIS A 125 -18.91 -15.57 12.22
N LEU A 126 -18.59 -14.65 13.14
CA LEU A 126 -17.26 -14.47 13.71
C LEU A 126 -17.25 -14.95 15.16
N ARG A 127 -16.35 -15.89 15.49
CA ARG A 127 -16.19 -16.37 16.87
C ARG A 127 -15.25 -15.46 17.64
N TRP A 128 -15.79 -14.70 18.58
CA TRP A 128 -15.04 -13.84 19.51
C TRP A 128 -14.75 -14.59 20.82
N LEU A 129 -13.46 -14.79 21.13
CA LEU A 129 -12.97 -15.43 22.36
C LEU A 129 -12.87 -14.42 23.52
N TYR A 130 -13.99 -13.80 23.88
CA TYR A 130 -14.04 -12.65 24.80
C TYR A 130 -13.36 -12.84 26.16
N ARG A 131 -13.15 -14.08 26.63
CA ARG A 131 -12.45 -14.33 27.89
C ARG A 131 -10.94 -14.06 27.80
N LEU A 132 -10.34 -14.21 26.62
CA LEU A 132 -8.95 -13.82 26.38
C LEU A 132 -8.78 -12.30 26.52
N ASP A 133 -9.86 -11.56 26.23
CA ASP A 133 -9.91 -10.10 26.37
C ASP A 133 -10.33 -9.63 27.76
N GLY A 134 -10.46 -10.56 28.73
CA GLY A 134 -10.86 -10.25 30.11
C GLY A 134 -12.31 -9.78 30.26
N MET A 135 -13.16 -10.00 29.25
CA MET A 135 -14.52 -9.50 29.23
C MET A 135 -15.54 -10.52 29.76
N VAL A 136 -16.67 -10.01 30.22
CA VAL A 136 -17.92 -10.76 30.41
C VAL A 136 -18.95 -10.14 29.50
N VAL A 137 -19.39 -10.90 28.50
CA VAL A 137 -20.30 -10.40 27.46
C VAL A 137 -21.76 -10.54 27.90
N GLN A 138 -22.54 -9.49 27.65
CA GLN A 138 -23.98 -9.42 27.88
C GLN A 138 -24.71 -9.24 26.54
N PRO A 139 -26.02 -9.52 26.44
CA PRO A 139 -26.76 -9.37 25.19
C PRO A 139 -26.70 -7.97 24.56
N ASN A 140 -26.46 -6.93 25.37
CA ASN A 140 -26.36 -5.53 24.95
C ASN A 140 -24.92 -5.01 24.91
N SER A 141 -23.90 -5.87 25.07
CA SER A 141 -22.50 -5.46 24.91
C SER A 141 -22.28 -4.89 23.50
N ALA A 142 -21.68 -3.70 23.42
CA ALA A 142 -21.48 -3.03 22.15
C ALA A 142 -20.30 -3.63 21.37
N VAL A 143 -20.56 -3.99 20.12
CA VAL A 143 -19.55 -4.47 19.16
C VAL A 143 -19.67 -3.70 17.85
N ARG A 144 -18.54 -3.53 17.17
CA ARG A 144 -18.45 -3.01 15.80
C ARG A 144 -17.58 -3.95 14.99
N VAL A 145 -18.01 -4.24 13.77
CA VAL A 145 -17.24 -5.03 12.82
C VAL A 145 -16.74 -4.09 11.74
N PHE A 146 -15.45 -4.16 11.45
CA PHE A 146 -14.80 -3.38 10.41
C PHE A 146 -14.29 -4.30 9.32
N ALA A 147 -14.30 -3.81 8.09
CA ALA A 147 -13.78 -4.54 6.94
C ALA A 147 -13.02 -3.58 6.02
N LEU A 148 -11.83 -3.99 5.58
CA LEU A 148 -10.97 -3.25 4.64
C LEU A 148 -10.76 -4.10 3.38
N GLU A 149 -10.87 -3.51 2.20
CA GLU A 149 -10.53 -4.21 0.95
C GLU A 149 -9.02 -4.37 0.82
N MET A 150 -8.58 -5.58 0.51
CA MET A 150 -7.18 -6.01 0.46
C MET A 150 -6.92 -6.78 -0.84
N VAL A 151 -5.66 -6.81 -1.26
CA VAL A 151 -5.16 -7.62 -2.37
C VAL A 151 -4.05 -8.51 -1.85
N TYR A 152 -4.13 -9.81 -2.14
CA TYR A 152 -3.05 -10.75 -1.88
C TYR A 152 -1.91 -10.54 -2.88
N VAL A 153 -0.72 -10.28 -2.36
CA VAL A 153 0.54 -10.23 -3.09
C VAL A 153 1.29 -11.54 -2.82
N PRO A 154 1.42 -12.44 -3.82
CA PRO A 154 1.99 -13.76 -3.63
C PRO A 154 3.50 -13.70 -3.39
N GLU A 155 3.98 -14.73 -2.69
CA GLU A 155 5.41 -14.96 -2.52
C GLU A 155 6.10 -15.07 -3.89
N GLY A 156 7.30 -14.49 -4.00
CA GLY A 156 8.18 -14.78 -5.12
C GLY A 156 9.10 -13.65 -5.52
N ALA A 157 10.12 -14.02 -6.29
CA ALA A 157 11.15 -13.10 -6.72
C ALA A 157 10.61 -11.94 -7.58
N PHE A 158 11.23 -10.77 -7.47
CA PHE A 158 10.88 -9.58 -8.23
C PHE A 158 12.08 -8.65 -8.43
N GLN A 159 11.92 -7.63 -9.27
CA GLN A 159 12.96 -6.63 -9.52
C GLN A 159 12.64 -5.33 -8.79
N LEU A 160 13.69 -4.66 -8.28
CA LEU A 160 13.69 -3.33 -7.67
C LEU A 160 14.44 -2.34 -8.56
N GLY A 161 14.09 -1.06 -8.43
CA GLY A 161 14.69 0.01 -9.24
C GLY A 161 14.06 0.06 -10.62
N ASP A 162 14.66 0.77 -11.56
CA ASP A 162 14.13 0.85 -12.92
C ASP A 162 15.12 0.29 -13.95
N GLY A 163 14.61 -0.02 -15.14
CA GLY A 163 15.41 -0.52 -16.25
C GLY A 163 16.36 0.52 -16.87
N THR A 164 16.65 1.64 -16.19
CA THR A 164 17.54 2.69 -16.68
C THR A 164 18.98 2.24 -16.55
N LEU A 165 19.70 2.21 -17.67
CA LEU A 165 21.06 1.66 -17.73
C LEU A 165 22.16 2.68 -17.38
N PHE A 166 21.90 3.97 -17.56
CA PHE A 166 22.91 5.03 -17.43
C PHE A 166 22.35 6.23 -16.67
N ASN A 167 23.22 6.96 -15.95
CA ASN A 167 22.85 8.15 -15.20
C ASN A 167 21.68 7.92 -14.23
N VAL A 168 21.62 6.76 -13.59
CA VAL A 168 20.57 6.46 -12.61
C VAL A 168 20.60 7.49 -11.48
N THR A 169 19.42 8.00 -11.15
CA THR A 169 19.23 9.01 -10.11
C THR A 169 18.00 8.66 -9.29
N GLY A 170 18.18 8.50 -7.98
CA GLY A 170 17.09 8.36 -7.03
C GLY A 170 16.29 7.07 -7.16
N HIS A 171 16.88 5.95 -7.61
CA HIS A 171 16.23 4.63 -7.70
C HIS A 171 17.16 3.52 -7.14
N PHE A 172 16.64 2.33 -6.83
CA PHE A 172 17.48 1.15 -6.50
C PHE A 172 18.28 0.66 -7.72
N THR A 173 19.45 0.06 -7.47
CA THR A 173 20.30 -0.55 -8.51
C THR A 173 20.93 -1.85 -8.04
N ASP A 174 21.17 -2.78 -8.95
CA ASP A 174 21.85 -4.06 -8.72
C ASP A 174 23.31 -3.85 -8.26
N PRO A 175 23.86 -4.72 -7.37
CA PRO A 175 25.28 -4.75 -6.99
C PRO A 175 26.32 -4.74 -8.12
N PHE A 176 25.97 -5.17 -9.33
CA PHE A 176 26.93 -5.34 -10.42
C PHE A 176 26.88 -4.17 -11.41
N GLN A 177 27.32 -2.98 -10.99
CA GLN A 177 27.35 -1.76 -11.82
C GLN A 177 28.46 -1.76 -12.91
N THR A 178 29.37 -2.73 -12.91
CA THR A 178 30.52 -2.78 -13.83
C THR A 178 30.37 -3.87 -14.89
N VAL A 179 29.90 -3.49 -16.07
CA VAL A 179 30.17 -4.26 -17.30
C VAL A 179 30.91 -3.34 -18.28
N SER A 180 32.18 -3.65 -18.52
CA SER A 180 32.95 -2.99 -19.58
C SER A 180 32.38 -3.40 -20.95
N ARG A 181 32.30 -2.44 -21.88
CA ARG A 181 31.83 -2.63 -23.25
C ARG A 181 32.62 -3.70 -24.03
N THR A 182 33.83 -4.03 -23.56
CA THR A 182 34.76 -4.98 -24.20
C THR A 182 34.59 -6.44 -23.76
N ASN A 183 33.81 -6.75 -22.72
CA ASN A 183 33.59 -8.15 -22.32
C ASN A 183 32.18 -8.34 -21.71
N PRO A 184 31.17 -8.74 -22.51
CA PRO A 184 29.79 -8.89 -22.05
C PRO A 184 29.56 -10.16 -21.23
N GLU A 185 30.58 -10.99 -21.02
CA GLU A 185 30.45 -12.24 -20.28
C GLU A 185 30.27 -12.01 -18.78
N ARG A 186 29.06 -12.34 -18.35
CA ARG A 186 28.55 -12.38 -16.98
C ARG A 186 29.49 -13.21 -16.10
N LYS A 187 30.29 -12.60 -15.21
CA LYS A 187 30.79 -13.30 -14.02
C LYS A 187 29.60 -13.46 -13.06
N VAL A 188 28.78 -14.49 -13.29
CA VAL A 188 27.79 -14.94 -12.31
C VAL A 188 28.55 -15.54 -11.14
N MET A 189 28.79 -14.76 -10.08
CA MET A 189 29.08 -15.32 -8.77
C MET A 189 27.73 -15.80 -8.21
N THR A 190 27.39 -17.07 -8.43
CA THR A 190 26.33 -17.71 -7.65
C THR A 190 26.78 -17.73 -6.20
N PHE A 191 25.95 -17.20 -5.29
CA PHE A 191 26.14 -17.17 -3.84
C PHE A 191 26.67 -18.53 -3.33
N ARG A 192 27.98 -18.64 -3.14
CA ARG A 192 28.62 -19.77 -2.45
C ARG A 192 29.59 -19.22 -1.42
N GLY A 193 29.44 -19.74 -0.22
CA GLY A 193 30.08 -19.30 1.02
C GLY A 193 31.59 -19.09 0.95
N ILE A 194 32.02 -18.25 1.88
CA ILE A 194 33.38 -17.78 2.18
C ILE A 194 34.44 -18.89 2.15
N THR A 195 35.54 -18.66 1.42
CA THR A 195 36.92 -18.75 1.93
C THR A 195 37.91 -18.08 0.96
N PRO A 196 38.84 -17.19 1.40
CA PRO A 196 39.89 -16.68 0.53
C PRO A 196 41.10 -17.63 0.49
N ALA A 197 41.60 -17.91 -0.71
CA ALA A 197 42.91 -18.56 -0.92
C ALA A 197 43.93 -17.52 -1.44
N PRO A 198 45.23 -17.66 -1.12
CA PRO A 198 46.21 -16.60 -1.25
C PRO A 198 46.64 -16.31 -2.69
N SER A 199 47.15 -15.09 -2.86
CA SER A 199 47.52 -14.39 -4.10
C SER A 199 48.47 -15.13 -5.04
N ARG A 200 48.12 -15.16 -6.33
CA ARG A 200 49.07 -15.33 -7.45
C ARG A 200 49.49 -13.95 -7.98
N PRO A 201 50.72 -13.80 -8.52
CA PRO A 201 51.24 -12.51 -8.98
C PRO A 201 50.44 -11.94 -10.15
N GLU A 202 50.20 -10.63 -10.10
CA GLU A 202 49.35 -9.85 -10.99
C GLU A 202 49.80 -9.95 -12.46
N PHE A 203 49.07 -10.71 -13.27
CA PHE A 203 48.99 -10.45 -14.70
C PHE A 203 48.08 -9.25 -14.91
N ARG A 204 48.58 -8.17 -15.54
CA ARG A 204 47.76 -7.02 -15.92
C ARG A 204 46.79 -7.43 -17.03
N GLU A 205 45.57 -7.81 -16.65
CA GLU A 205 44.44 -8.13 -17.56
C GLU A 205 44.00 -6.97 -18.47
N SER A 206 44.61 -5.77 -18.34
CA SER A 206 44.23 -4.54 -19.05
C SER A 206 44.90 -4.33 -20.41
N LEU A 207 45.77 -5.24 -20.86
CA LEU A 207 46.49 -5.12 -22.13
C LEU A 207 45.92 -6.11 -23.15
N VAL A 208 45.27 -5.60 -24.19
CA VAL A 208 44.67 -6.42 -25.26
C VAL A 208 45.46 -6.21 -26.55
N LEU A 209 45.84 -7.31 -27.22
CA LEU A 209 46.45 -7.27 -28.55
C LEU A 209 45.38 -7.02 -29.61
N THR A 210 45.57 -5.95 -30.40
CA THR A 210 44.73 -5.62 -31.56
C THR A 210 45.56 -5.62 -32.83
N SER A 211 44.92 -5.60 -34.00
CA SER A 211 45.60 -5.50 -35.30
C SER A 211 46.44 -4.22 -35.48
N SER A 212 46.26 -3.24 -34.60
CA SER A 212 47.01 -1.98 -34.52
C SER A 212 48.06 -1.94 -33.38
N GLY A 213 48.29 -3.05 -32.67
CA GLY A 213 49.25 -3.14 -31.56
C GLY A 213 48.60 -3.44 -30.20
N VAL A 214 49.40 -3.36 -29.14
CA VAL A 214 48.95 -3.55 -27.75
C VAL A 214 48.19 -2.30 -27.30
N LYS A 215 46.90 -2.46 -26.99
CA LYS A 215 46.04 -1.40 -26.49
C LYS A 215 45.83 -1.58 -24.98
N ASP A 216 46.16 -0.55 -24.22
CA ASP A 216 45.82 -0.47 -22.80
C ASP A 216 44.35 -0.04 -22.67
N VAL A 217 43.48 -1.00 -22.40
CA VAL A 217 42.03 -0.77 -22.26
C VAL A 217 41.65 -0.27 -20.86
N SER A 218 42.63 -0.04 -19.96
CA SER A 218 42.37 0.58 -18.64
C SER A 218 41.86 2.02 -18.74
N LYS A 219 41.99 2.65 -19.91
CA LYS A 219 41.60 4.05 -20.17
C LYS A 219 40.38 4.22 -21.09
N GLU A 220 39.77 3.12 -21.56
CA GLU A 220 38.46 3.23 -22.19
C GLU A 220 37.43 3.50 -21.09
N GLU A 221 36.66 4.59 -21.20
CA GLU A 221 35.62 4.94 -20.24
C GLU A 221 34.71 3.73 -19.98
N THR A 222 34.91 3.07 -18.84
CA THR A 222 33.95 2.11 -18.30
C THR A 222 32.72 2.90 -17.90
N ARG A 223 31.70 2.93 -18.77
CA ARG A 223 30.39 3.43 -18.38
C ARG A 223 29.76 2.42 -17.44
N GLU A 224 29.44 2.86 -16.23
CA GLU A 224 28.63 2.08 -15.30
C GLU A 224 27.32 1.68 -16.00
N ILE A 225 27.05 0.37 -16.05
CA ILE A 225 25.79 -0.16 -16.58
C ILE A 225 24.98 -0.57 -15.36
N SER A 226 23.91 0.18 -15.08
CA SER A 226 22.97 -0.19 -14.03
C SER A 226 22.02 -1.28 -14.50
N ARG A 227 21.64 -2.17 -13.59
CA ARG A 227 20.56 -3.15 -13.77
C ARG A 227 19.57 -3.03 -12.61
N PRO A 228 18.29 -3.35 -12.83
CA PRO A 228 17.34 -3.52 -11.74
C PRO A 228 17.85 -4.57 -10.76
N ALA A 229 17.81 -4.26 -9.47
CA ALA A 229 18.19 -5.21 -8.44
C ALA A 229 17.14 -6.32 -8.33
N ARG A 230 17.47 -7.49 -7.78
CA ARG A 230 16.53 -8.62 -7.68
C ARG A 230 16.42 -9.11 -6.24
N ILE A 231 15.20 -9.18 -5.73
CA ILE A 231 14.90 -9.83 -4.46
C ILE A 231 14.45 -11.26 -4.75
N GLU A 232 15.12 -12.24 -4.15
CA GLU A 232 14.87 -13.67 -4.36
C GLU A 232 14.61 -14.44 -3.06
N SER A 233 14.71 -13.79 -1.89
CA SER A 233 14.39 -14.38 -0.59
C SER A 233 14.25 -13.28 0.47
N GLU A 234 13.80 -13.66 1.66
CA GLU A 234 13.87 -12.81 2.85
C GLU A 234 15.24 -12.84 3.56
N ARG A 235 16.28 -13.47 3.01
CA ARG A 235 17.62 -13.49 3.66
C ARG A 235 18.23 -12.09 3.74
N GLU A 236 19.11 -11.91 4.72
CA GLU A 236 19.87 -10.67 4.88
C GLU A 236 20.53 -10.24 3.56
N ILE A 237 20.42 -8.94 3.26
CA ILE A 237 21.08 -8.32 2.11
C ILE A 237 21.94 -7.14 2.58
N LEU A 238 22.98 -6.81 1.80
CA LEU A 238 23.79 -5.62 2.03
C LEU A 238 23.31 -4.48 1.12
N PHE A 239 23.19 -3.28 1.65
CA PHE A 239 22.75 -2.07 0.96
C PHE A 239 23.77 -0.95 1.17
N GLY A 240 24.14 -0.17 0.15
CA GLY A 240 25.11 0.92 0.30
C GLY A 240 26.03 1.08 -0.90
N ASN A 241 27.25 1.62 -0.68
CA ASN A 241 28.20 1.91 -1.74
C ASN A 241 28.35 0.73 -2.70
N SER A 242 28.43 1.02 -4.01
CA SER A 242 28.52 0.05 -5.11
C SER A 242 29.83 -0.76 -5.14
N THR A 243 30.21 -1.40 -4.04
CA THR A 243 31.19 -2.50 -4.06
C THR A 243 30.51 -3.77 -4.54
N ALA A 244 31.29 -4.71 -5.08
CA ALA A 244 30.78 -6.03 -5.41
C ALA A 244 30.00 -6.58 -4.19
N ASP A 245 28.75 -6.99 -4.42
CA ASP A 245 27.83 -7.62 -3.45
C ASP A 245 26.82 -6.72 -2.68
N ASN A 246 26.77 -5.40 -2.89
CA ASN A 246 25.77 -4.51 -2.26
C ASN A 246 24.65 -4.03 -3.20
N PHE A 247 23.39 -4.03 -2.77
CA PHE A 247 22.33 -3.25 -3.41
C PHE A 247 22.71 -1.76 -3.40
N GLY A 248 22.72 -1.14 -4.58
CA GLY A 248 23.18 0.24 -4.76
C GLY A 248 22.06 1.25 -4.56
N ASN A 249 22.40 2.39 -3.93
CA ASN A 249 21.51 3.51 -3.62
C ASN A 249 21.80 4.79 -4.46
N SER A 250 22.49 4.63 -5.59
CA SER A 250 22.99 5.74 -6.43
C SER A 250 23.81 6.79 -5.66
N GLN A 251 24.40 6.45 -4.50
CA GLN A 251 25.17 7.36 -3.63
C GLN A 251 24.43 8.69 -3.32
N GLY A 252 23.11 8.65 -3.18
CA GLY A 252 22.28 9.82 -2.92
C GLY A 252 22.04 10.72 -4.14
N LYS A 253 22.58 10.38 -5.33
CA LYS A 253 22.35 11.13 -6.56
C LYS A 253 20.87 11.10 -6.93
N GLY A 254 20.24 12.27 -7.09
CA GLY A 254 18.81 12.39 -7.41
C GLY A 254 17.89 12.37 -6.20
N MET A 255 18.41 12.16 -4.99
CA MET A 255 17.67 12.27 -3.74
C MET A 255 17.60 13.74 -3.30
N LEU A 256 16.49 14.16 -2.69
CA LEU A 256 16.43 15.49 -2.03
C LEU A 256 17.28 15.52 -0.76
N LEU A 257 17.33 14.41 -0.04
CA LEU A 257 18.22 14.19 1.10
C LEU A 257 19.16 13.03 0.76
N SER A 258 20.43 13.35 0.57
CA SER A 258 21.47 12.37 0.24
C SER A 258 21.89 11.60 1.49
N ASP A 259 21.09 10.64 1.95
CA ASP A 259 21.47 9.82 3.12
C ASP A 259 20.82 8.41 3.17
N ASP A 260 20.39 7.83 2.04
CA ASP A 260 19.92 6.43 2.00
C ASP A 260 20.94 5.44 2.64
N VAL A 261 22.23 5.69 2.44
CA VAL A 261 23.33 5.17 3.25
C VAL A 261 24.47 6.19 3.11
N PRO A 262 24.93 6.84 4.20
CA PRO A 262 26.00 7.81 4.12
C PRO A 262 27.26 7.22 3.48
N ARG A 263 27.96 7.99 2.64
CA ARG A 263 29.20 7.56 1.93
C ARG A 263 30.27 6.99 2.88
N ALA A 264 30.23 7.38 4.16
CA ALA A 264 31.12 6.91 5.22
C ALA A 264 30.97 5.41 5.54
N TYR A 265 29.83 4.79 5.24
CA TYR A 265 29.63 3.35 5.39
C TYR A 265 29.78 2.64 4.04
N PRO A 266 30.63 1.61 3.91
CA PRO A 266 30.73 0.83 2.67
C PRO A 266 29.42 0.07 2.38
N SER A 267 28.74 -0.42 3.42
CA SER A 267 27.45 -1.10 3.34
C SER A 267 26.76 -1.09 4.70
N VAL A 268 25.44 -1.30 4.71
CA VAL A 268 24.63 -1.62 5.88
C VAL A 268 23.87 -2.91 5.60
N ALA A 269 23.69 -3.74 6.63
CA ALA A 269 22.88 -4.94 6.54
C ALA A 269 21.39 -4.58 6.67
N ILE A 270 20.56 -5.17 5.81
CA ILE A 270 19.11 -5.21 5.95
C ILE A 270 18.77 -6.62 6.40
N SER A 271 18.36 -6.74 7.66
CA SER A 271 18.10 -8.00 8.35
C SER A 271 17.07 -8.86 7.61
N GLU A 272 17.17 -10.17 7.79
CA GLU A 272 16.18 -11.12 7.31
C GLU A 272 14.76 -10.91 7.87
N HIS A 273 14.63 -10.25 9.02
CA HIS A 273 13.34 -9.88 9.62
C HIS A 273 12.69 -8.64 9.00
N PHE A 274 13.45 -7.84 8.24
CA PHE A 274 12.89 -6.70 7.50
C PHE A 274 12.14 -7.23 6.27
N PRO A 275 10.85 -6.93 6.06
CA PRO A 275 10.11 -7.40 4.90
C PRO A 275 10.67 -6.83 3.59
N LYS A 276 11.24 -7.70 2.76
CA LYS A 276 11.77 -7.34 1.45
C LYS A 276 10.74 -7.53 0.34
N GLY A 277 9.55 -8.04 0.66
CA GLY A 277 8.47 -8.31 -0.29
C GLY A 277 8.67 -9.60 -1.09
N PHE A 278 9.60 -10.47 -0.65
CA PHE A 278 9.67 -11.82 -1.19
C PHE A 278 8.54 -12.66 -0.63
N ALA A 279 8.37 -12.67 0.70
CA ALA A 279 7.29 -13.38 1.37
C ALA A 279 5.94 -12.78 0.99
N ALA A 280 4.89 -13.61 1.01
CA ALA A 280 3.54 -13.18 0.69
C ALA A 280 2.98 -12.19 1.74
N PHE A 281 2.16 -11.24 1.28
CA PHE A 281 1.46 -10.29 2.14
C PHE A 281 0.16 -9.84 1.51
N TYR A 282 -0.75 -9.31 2.31
CA TYR A 282 -1.93 -8.59 1.86
C TYR A 282 -1.66 -7.09 1.91
N CYS A 283 -2.04 -6.38 0.86
CA CYS A 283 -1.95 -4.91 0.78
C CYS A 283 -3.35 -4.34 0.71
N MET A 284 -3.64 -3.25 1.42
CA MET A 284 -4.92 -2.55 1.22
C MET A 284 -5.08 -2.23 -0.27
N LYS A 285 -6.25 -2.52 -0.84
CA LYS A 285 -6.54 -2.31 -2.26
C LYS A 285 -6.59 -0.83 -2.64
N TYR A 286 -7.02 -0.02 -1.68
CA TYR A 286 -7.13 1.43 -1.77
C TYR A 286 -6.33 2.11 -0.65
N GLU A 287 -6.03 3.40 -0.83
CA GLU A 287 -5.58 4.28 0.26
C GLU A 287 -6.61 4.30 1.41
N ILE A 288 -6.20 4.70 2.62
CA ILE A 288 -7.17 4.96 3.70
C ILE A 288 -8.14 6.05 3.24
N SER A 289 -9.43 5.78 3.34
CA SER A 289 -10.51 6.73 3.00
C SER A 289 -10.92 7.61 4.18
N GLN A 290 -11.53 8.76 3.89
CA GLN A 290 -12.01 9.67 4.94
C GLN A 290 -13.10 9.02 5.79
N GLY A 291 -13.92 8.14 5.21
CA GLY A 291 -14.93 7.36 5.92
C GLY A 291 -14.33 6.37 6.92
N GLU A 292 -13.32 5.60 6.50
CA GLU A 292 -12.60 4.70 7.39
C GLU A 292 -11.91 5.45 8.52
N TYR A 293 -11.24 6.56 8.21
CA TYR A 293 -10.54 7.33 9.21
C TYR A 293 -11.52 7.98 10.21
N ALA A 294 -12.68 8.47 9.76
CA ALA A 294 -13.74 8.93 10.66
C ALA A 294 -14.28 7.79 11.54
N ALA A 295 -14.43 6.58 11.00
CA ALA A 295 -14.87 5.42 11.77
C ALA A 295 -13.85 5.00 12.84
N PHE A 296 -12.54 5.10 12.51
CA PHE A 296 -11.44 4.96 13.45
C PHE A 296 -11.52 5.99 14.59
N LEU A 297 -11.59 7.29 14.28
CA LEU A 297 -11.70 8.36 15.27
C LEU A 297 -12.89 8.15 16.23
N ASN A 298 -14.02 7.66 15.72
CA ASN A 298 -15.22 7.33 16.50
C ASN A 298 -15.09 6.10 17.42
N THR A 299 -13.92 5.48 17.49
CA THR A 299 -13.60 4.41 18.46
C THR A 299 -12.51 4.81 19.44
N LEU A 300 -11.98 6.04 19.34
CA LEU A 300 -10.92 6.50 20.21
C LEU A 300 -11.47 7.18 21.46
N THR A 301 -10.62 7.31 22.48
CA THR A 301 -10.89 8.24 23.58
C THR A 301 -10.83 9.69 23.08
N ASP A 302 -11.45 10.62 23.81
CA ASP A 302 -11.47 12.04 23.42
C ASP A 302 -10.07 12.63 23.21
N ILE A 303 -9.11 12.22 24.04
CA ILE A 303 -7.71 12.69 23.97
C ILE A 303 -7.03 12.16 22.70
N GLN A 304 -7.14 10.85 22.45
CA GLN A 304 -6.59 10.23 21.25
C GLN A 304 -7.22 10.85 19.99
N ALA A 305 -8.55 11.01 19.96
CA ALA A 305 -9.25 11.60 18.83
C ALA A 305 -8.84 13.06 18.58
N ALA A 306 -8.67 13.87 19.64
CA ALA A 306 -8.22 15.25 19.53
C ALA A 306 -6.81 15.36 18.94
N ASN A 307 -5.90 14.44 19.30
CA ASN A 307 -4.53 14.42 18.76
C ASN A 307 -4.48 13.89 17.32
N LEU A 308 -5.33 12.92 16.98
CA LEU A 308 -5.28 12.20 15.72
C LEU A 308 -6.18 12.78 14.63
N ALA A 309 -7.16 13.62 14.95
CA ALA A 309 -7.98 14.28 13.95
C ALA A 309 -7.15 15.32 13.16
N PRO A 310 -7.02 15.21 11.83
CA PRO A 310 -6.33 16.23 11.04
C PRO A 310 -7.14 17.53 10.93
N GLU A 311 -6.43 18.66 10.99
CA GLU A 311 -6.94 19.98 10.62
C GLU A 311 -6.84 20.20 9.09
N GLY A 312 -7.69 19.52 8.33
CA GLY A 312 -7.68 19.61 6.87
C GLY A 312 -8.55 20.73 6.29
N SER A 313 -8.24 21.17 5.07
CA SER A 313 -8.96 22.23 4.36
C SER A 313 -9.94 21.70 3.31
N ALA A 314 -11.09 22.36 3.18
CA ALA A 314 -12.05 22.10 2.10
C ALA A 314 -11.49 22.46 0.71
N GLU A 315 -10.57 23.45 0.62
CA GLU A 315 -9.81 23.74 -0.62
C GLU A 315 -9.11 22.48 -1.13
N HIS A 316 -8.63 21.66 -0.19
CA HIS A 316 -7.94 20.41 -0.41
C HIS A 316 -8.83 19.17 -0.31
N ARG A 317 -10.15 19.36 -0.47
CA ARG A 317 -11.16 18.28 -0.52
C ARG A 317 -11.27 17.44 0.76
N TYR A 318 -10.82 17.96 1.90
CA TYR A 318 -10.93 17.31 3.21
C TYR A 318 -12.25 17.64 3.91
N THR A 319 -13.00 16.60 4.30
CA THR A 319 -14.41 16.71 4.72
C THR A 319 -14.74 16.06 6.05
N ILE A 320 -13.77 15.48 6.75
CA ILE A 320 -14.02 14.98 8.10
C ILE A 320 -14.33 16.16 9.03
N ARG A 321 -15.46 16.11 9.73
CA ARG A 321 -15.89 17.09 10.73
C ARG A 321 -16.41 16.37 11.97
N ALA A 322 -16.21 17.00 13.13
CA ALA A 322 -16.75 16.52 14.40
C ALA A 322 -17.98 17.34 14.78
N GLU A 323 -19.11 16.66 15.01
CA GLU A 323 -20.32 17.26 15.57
C GLU A 323 -20.83 16.37 16.71
N ASN A 324 -21.11 16.95 17.87
CA ASN A 324 -21.57 16.21 19.06
C ASN A 324 -20.68 14.98 19.40
N PHE A 325 -19.35 15.16 19.39
CA PHE A 325 -18.37 14.10 19.64
C PHE A 325 -18.41 12.93 18.64
N LYS A 326 -19.00 13.13 17.46
CA LYS A 326 -19.03 12.16 16.38
C LYS A 326 -18.36 12.72 15.14
N PHE A 327 -17.39 11.99 14.61
CA PHE A 327 -16.72 12.30 13.36
C PHE A 327 -17.53 11.75 12.18
N THR A 328 -17.73 12.57 11.15
CA THR A 328 -18.34 12.16 9.88
C THR A 328 -17.58 12.79 8.73
N ALA A 329 -17.56 12.13 7.58
CA ALA A 329 -17.02 12.67 6.34
C ALA A 329 -18.20 12.93 5.38
N ALA A 330 -18.27 14.12 4.79
CA ALA A 330 -19.27 14.40 3.75
C ALA A 330 -19.02 13.57 2.48
N HIS A 331 -17.76 13.20 2.24
CA HIS A 331 -17.32 12.34 1.15
C HIS A 331 -16.48 11.18 1.69
N PRO A 332 -17.13 10.16 2.28
CA PRO A 332 -16.44 9.05 2.94
C PRO A 332 -15.58 8.21 1.98
N GLU A 333 -15.87 8.22 0.69
CA GLU A 333 -15.17 7.49 -0.37
C GLU A 333 -13.83 8.12 -0.78
N ARG A 334 -13.60 9.41 -0.47
CA ARG A 334 -12.36 10.12 -0.79
C ARG A 334 -11.17 9.54 -0.04
N ALA A 335 -10.03 9.45 -0.70
CA ALA A 335 -8.78 9.17 -0.01
C ALA A 335 -8.55 10.23 1.08
N CYS A 336 -8.15 9.78 2.26
CA CYS A 336 -7.92 10.63 3.42
C CYS A 336 -6.55 11.28 3.30
N ASN A 337 -6.54 12.54 2.91
CA ASN A 337 -5.36 13.37 2.99
C ASN A 337 -5.11 13.87 4.43
N TYR A 338 -3.97 14.54 4.65
CA TYR A 338 -3.52 15.03 5.97
C TYR A 338 -3.18 13.92 6.98
N LEU A 339 -2.90 12.71 6.49
CA LEU A 339 -2.38 11.64 7.34
C LEU A 339 -0.86 11.74 7.37
N ASP A 340 -0.29 12.37 8.39
CA ASP A 340 1.15 12.22 8.67
C ASP A 340 1.47 10.83 9.23
N TRP A 341 2.75 10.53 9.42
CA TRP A 341 3.19 9.20 9.86
C TRP A 341 2.48 8.75 11.14
N GLY A 342 2.37 9.63 12.14
CA GLY A 342 1.73 9.31 13.41
C GLY A 342 0.26 8.91 13.24
N ARG A 343 -0.50 9.67 12.46
CA ARG A 343 -1.91 9.38 12.17
C ARG A 343 -2.12 8.10 11.38
N GLY A 344 -1.31 7.90 10.33
CA GLY A 344 -1.37 6.69 9.52
C GLY A 344 -0.98 5.44 10.30
N ALA A 345 0.13 5.51 11.06
CA ALA A 345 0.58 4.42 11.91
C ALA A 345 -0.48 4.06 12.98
N ALA A 346 -1.09 5.05 13.65
CA ALA A 346 -2.15 4.79 14.62
C ALA A 346 -3.37 4.08 14.00
N PHE A 347 -3.77 4.46 12.78
CA PHE A 347 -4.82 3.74 12.06
C PHE A 347 -4.42 2.29 11.76
N LEU A 348 -3.20 2.06 11.30
CA LEU A 348 -2.72 0.71 11.01
C LEU A 348 -2.62 -0.14 12.28
N ASP A 349 -2.18 0.42 13.39
CA ASP A 349 -2.14 -0.29 14.66
C ASP A 349 -3.55 -0.71 15.09
N TRP A 350 -4.47 0.26 15.12
CA TRP A 350 -5.89 0.04 15.42
C TRP A 350 -6.53 -1.04 14.54
N ALA A 351 -6.20 -1.06 13.24
CA ALA A 351 -6.70 -2.03 12.27
C ALA A 351 -5.97 -3.38 12.31
N ALA A 352 -4.99 -3.56 13.20
CA ALA A 352 -4.08 -4.70 13.24
C ALA A 352 -3.38 -4.96 11.89
N LEU A 353 -2.99 -3.89 11.20
CA LEU A 353 -2.16 -3.90 10.01
C LEU A 353 -0.72 -3.48 10.38
N ARG A 354 0.14 -3.34 9.39
CA ARG A 354 1.50 -2.80 9.56
C ARG A 354 1.88 -1.86 8.40
N PRO A 355 2.79 -0.91 8.62
CA PRO A 355 3.35 -0.12 7.54
C PRO A 355 3.99 -1.00 6.46
N MET A 356 3.85 -0.58 5.21
CA MET A 356 4.48 -1.22 4.07
C MET A 356 5.94 -0.77 3.96
N THR A 357 6.86 -1.66 3.57
CA THR A 357 8.23 -1.25 3.24
C THR A 357 8.29 -0.70 1.81
N GLU A 358 9.25 0.17 1.51
CA GLU A 358 9.43 0.67 0.14
C GLU A 358 9.79 -0.44 -0.88
N LEU A 359 10.27 -1.59 -0.40
CA LEU A 359 10.53 -2.78 -1.23
C LEU A 359 9.23 -3.52 -1.55
N GLU A 360 8.36 -3.69 -0.55
CA GLU A 360 7.02 -4.22 -0.72
C GLU A 360 6.17 -3.32 -1.62
N TYR A 361 6.35 -1.99 -1.55
CA TYR A 361 5.69 -1.03 -2.45
C TYR A 361 6.01 -1.34 -3.92
N GLU A 362 7.30 -1.50 -4.27
CA GLU A 362 7.68 -1.82 -5.64
C GLU A 362 7.18 -3.20 -6.08
N LYS A 363 7.18 -4.18 -5.18
CA LYS A 363 6.57 -5.50 -5.44
C LYS A 363 5.08 -5.34 -5.73
N ALA A 364 4.33 -4.67 -4.85
CA ALA A 364 2.89 -4.45 -4.96
C ALA A 364 2.52 -3.73 -6.27
N ALA A 365 3.38 -2.83 -6.74
CA ALA A 365 3.22 -2.11 -8.00
C ALA A 365 3.55 -2.96 -9.24
N ARG A 366 4.76 -3.51 -9.30
CA ARG A 366 5.35 -4.13 -10.51
C ARG A 366 5.04 -5.61 -10.63
N GLY A 367 4.88 -6.30 -9.51
CA GLY A 367 4.80 -7.75 -9.44
C GLY A 367 6.10 -8.43 -9.89
N THR A 368 5.98 -9.53 -10.61
CA THR A 368 7.13 -10.32 -11.10
C THR A 368 7.65 -9.87 -12.46
N ARG A 369 7.08 -8.80 -13.03
CA ARG A 369 7.50 -8.24 -14.33
C ARG A 369 8.92 -7.68 -14.26
N THR A 370 9.61 -7.70 -15.40
CA THR A 370 10.89 -7.01 -15.57
C THR A 370 10.69 -5.51 -15.39
N ALA A 371 11.56 -4.90 -14.59
CA ALA A 371 11.55 -3.46 -14.34
C ALA A 371 11.85 -2.68 -15.61
N ALA A 372 11.10 -1.61 -15.78
CA ALA A 372 11.06 -0.87 -17.01
C ALA A 372 11.34 0.61 -16.69
N ALA A 373 12.28 1.23 -17.40
CA ALA A 373 12.64 2.63 -17.18
C ALA A 373 11.40 3.53 -17.26
N GLY A 374 11.21 4.35 -16.21
CA GLY A 374 10.12 5.35 -16.15
C GLY A 374 8.71 4.79 -16.03
N GLU A 375 8.53 3.55 -15.55
CA GLU A 375 7.20 2.93 -15.43
C GLU A 375 6.38 3.43 -14.23
N TYR A 376 5.06 3.39 -14.42
CA TYR A 376 4.01 3.64 -13.46
C TYR A 376 3.42 2.33 -12.93
N ALA A 377 2.49 2.44 -11.99
CA ALA A 377 1.77 1.29 -11.44
C ALA A 377 1.14 0.41 -12.52
N TRP A 378 0.77 0.94 -13.69
CA TRP A 378 0.20 0.16 -14.79
C TRP A 378 1.19 -0.32 -15.86
N GLY A 379 2.36 0.31 -15.98
CA GLY A 379 3.29 0.06 -17.10
C GLY A 379 4.02 1.32 -17.57
N LYS A 380 4.48 1.31 -18.82
CA LYS A 380 5.32 2.37 -19.42
C LYS A 380 4.53 3.45 -20.15
N GLU A 381 3.25 3.19 -20.37
CA GLU A 381 2.34 4.10 -21.04
C GLU A 381 2.17 5.37 -20.21
N SER A 382 2.15 6.52 -20.88
CA SER A 382 1.99 7.81 -20.22
C SER A 382 0.70 7.90 -19.40
N PRO A 383 0.72 8.56 -18.22
CA PRO A 383 -0.46 8.77 -17.42
C PRO A 383 -1.43 9.68 -18.14
N ILE A 384 -2.72 9.41 -17.98
CA ILE A 384 -3.81 10.25 -18.45
C ILE A 384 -4.34 11.00 -17.22
N PRO A 385 -4.03 12.30 -17.11
CA PRO A 385 -4.41 13.08 -15.93
C PRO A 385 -5.92 13.22 -15.82
N VAL A 386 -6.40 13.24 -14.58
CA VAL A 386 -7.68 13.87 -14.27
C VAL A 386 -7.54 15.37 -14.53
N GLU A 387 -8.38 15.89 -15.42
CA GLU A 387 -8.42 17.29 -15.82
C GLU A 387 -9.50 18.07 -15.07
N ASP A 388 -10.62 17.41 -14.75
CA ASP A 388 -11.71 18.02 -14.00
C ASP A 388 -12.59 16.98 -13.29
N ILE A 389 -13.54 17.45 -12.49
CA ILE A 389 -14.61 16.64 -11.90
C ILE A 389 -15.98 17.29 -12.12
N ILE A 390 -17.02 16.47 -12.14
CA ILE A 390 -18.41 16.92 -12.07
C ILE A 390 -19.09 16.20 -10.90
N ILE A 391 -19.88 16.94 -10.13
CA ILE A 391 -20.71 16.37 -9.07
C ILE A 391 -22.12 16.19 -9.61
N ASP A 392 -22.68 14.98 -9.52
CA ASP A 392 -24.06 14.72 -9.94
C ASP A 392 -25.10 15.13 -8.87
N GLU A 393 -26.38 14.97 -9.21
CA GLU A 393 -27.51 15.29 -8.33
C GLU A 393 -27.55 14.46 -7.03
N HIS A 394 -26.82 13.34 -6.97
CA HIS A 394 -26.68 12.49 -5.80
C HIS A 394 -25.40 12.78 -5.00
N GLY A 395 -24.64 13.80 -5.38
CA GLY A 395 -23.38 14.17 -4.72
C GLY A 395 -22.18 13.29 -5.13
N ARG A 396 -22.31 12.43 -6.15
CA ARG A 396 -21.20 11.58 -6.61
C ARG A 396 -20.29 12.33 -7.55
N GLU A 397 -19.00 12.06 -7.43
CA GLU A 397 -17.97 12.61 -8.30
C GLU A 397 -17.79 11.77 -9.56
N HIS A 398 -17.82 12.45 -10.69
CA HIS A 398 -17.51 11.91 -12.01
C HIS A 398 -16.21 12.55 -12.49
N ILE A 399 -15.29 11.71 -12.96
CA ILE A 399 -13.94 12.11 -13.33
C ILE A 399 -13.89 12.46 -14.81
N LEU A 400 -13.21 13.56 -15.15
CA LEU A 400 -12.99 13.97 -16.53
C LEU A 400 -11.49 14.05 -16.88
N PRO A 401 -11.09 13.59 -18.08
CA PRO A 401 -11.91 12.78 -18.99
C PRO A 401 -12.24 11.41 -18.36
N GLU A 402 -13.31 10.74 -18.83
CA GLU A 402 -13.78 9.45 -18.27
C GLU A 402 -12.74 8.33 -18.29
N HIS A 403 -11.71 8.48 -19.13
CA HIS A 403 -10.59 7.54 -19.30
C HIS A 403 -9.31 8.02 -18.59
N ALA A 404 -9.40 9.02 -17.71
CA ALA A 404 -8.31 9.41 -16.84
C ALA A 404 -8.01 8.27 -15.86
N ASN A 405 -6.72 7.99 -15.68
CA ASN A 405 -6.26 6.85 -14.88
C ASN A 405 -5.35 7.28 -13.72
N CYS A 406 -5.12 8.58 -13.54
CA CYS A 406 -4.17 9.09 -12.57
C CYS A 406 -4.47 10.54 -12.16
N ASN A 407 -4.41 10.82 -10.86
CA ASN A 407 -4.56 12.16 -10.31
C ASN A 407 -3.19 12.78 -10.00
N PHE A 408 -2.77 13.78 -10.79
CA PHE A 408 -1.48 14.46 -10.66
C PHE A 408 -1.51 15.84 -11.34
N GLY A 409 -0.43 16.62 -11.19
CA GLY A 409 -0.19 17.83 -11.96
C GLY A 409 -0.75 19.11 -11.33
N MET A 410 -1.15 19.08 -10.06
CA MET A 410 -1.63 20.24 -9.28
C MET A 410 -2.87 20.90 -9.90
N LYS A 411 -3.76 20.09 -10.48
CA LYS A 411 -4.96 20.58 -11.16
C LYS A 411 -5.93 21.21 -10.16
N THR A 412 -6.48 22.35 -10.54
CA THR A 412 -7.63 22.96 -9.87
C THR A 412 -8.86 22.63 -10.69
N PHE A 413 -9.86 22.04 -10.05
CA PHE A 413 -11.12 21.64 -10.67
C PHE A 413 -12.07 22.83 -10.85
N SER A 414 -13.12 22.65 -11.64
CA SER A 414 -14.12 23.69 -11.93
C SER A 414 -14.88 24.19 -10.70
N ASP A 415 -14.96 23.39 -9.63
CA ASP A 415 -15.51 23.80 -8.34
C ASP A 415 -14.55 24.67 -7.51
N GLY A 416 -13.35 24.96 -8.03
CA GLY A 416 -12.30 25.75 -7.39
C GLY A 416 -11.43 24.98 -6.40
N SER A 417 -11.76 23.71 -6.11
CA SER A 417 -10.96 22.85 -5.24
C SER A 417 -9.82 22.17 -5.99
N LYS A 418 -8.88 21.58 -5.26
CA LYS A 418 -7.79 20.74 -5.78
C LYS A 418 -7.43 19.71 -4.73
N GLY A 419 -7.15 18.46 -5.07
CA GLY A 419 -6.76 17.51 -4.02
C GLY A 419 -6.99 16.05 -4.34
N ALA A 420 -7.13 15.29 -3.28
CA ALA A 420 -7.45 13.87 -3.32
C ALA A 420 -8.79 13.61 -4.02
N LEU A 421 -8.84 12.50 -4.75
CA LEU A 421 -10.05 11.95 -5.36
C LEU A 421 -10.55 10.72 -4.59
N PRO A 422 -11.77 10.24 -4.88
CA PRO A 422 -12.28 8.95 -4.41
C PRO A 422 -11.27 7.82 -4.60
N CYS A 423 -11.16 6.97 -3.58
CA CYS A 423 -10.43 5.71 -3.73
C CYS A 423 -11.07 4.86 -4.85
N GLY A 424 -10.27 4.37 -5.78
CA GLY A 424 -10.77 3.61 -6.94
C GLY A 424 -11.45 4.48 -7.99
N PHE A 425 -11.16 5.78 -8.10
CA PHE A 425 -11.87 6.65 -9.05
C PHE A 425 -11.75 6.20 -10.53
N ALA A 426 -10.67 5.48 -10.87
CA ALA A 426 -10.42 4.93 -12.21
C ALA A 426 -10.85 3.46 -12.35
N GLU A 427 -11.33 2.82 -11.28
CA GLU A 427 -11.79 1.43 -11.33
C GLU A 427 -13.16 1.37 -12.02
N GLN A 428 -13.16 0.94 -13.28
CA GLN A 428 -14.37 0.63 -14.02
C GLN A 428 -14.34 -0.84 -14.47
N GLY A 429 -15.50 -1.49 -14.48
CA GLY A 429 -15.62 -2.91 -14.78
C GLY A 429 -15.06 -3.31 -16.15
N ASN A 430 -14.36 -4.45 -16.21
CA ASN A 430 -13.76 -5.04 -17.41
C ASN A 430 -12.62 -4.25 -18.07
N LEU A 431 -12.05 -3.25 -17.40
CA LEU A 431 -10.91 -2.51 -17.92
C LEU A 431 -9.57 -3.17 -17.58
N GLY A 432 -8.59 -2.98 -18.47
CA GLY A 432 -7.23 -3.44 -18.28
C GLY A 432 -6.51 -2.64 -17.19
N ARG A 433 -5.34 -3.13 -16.78
CA ARG A 433 -4.48 -2.49 -15.76
C ARG A 433 -4.19 -1.02 -16.08
N LYS A 434 -3.95 -0.69 -17.35
CA LYS A 434 -3.67 0.67 -17.82
C LYS A 434 -4.84 1.61 -17.61
N GLU A 435 -6.02 1.22 -18.11
CA GLU A 435 -7.20 2.06 -18.08
C GLU A 435 -7.64 2.33 -16.63
N ARG A 436 -7.41 1.37 -15.72
CA ARG A 436 -7.68 1.53 -14.29
C ARG A 436 -6.58 2.23 -13.49
N GLY A 437 -5.42 2.48 -14.10
CA GLY A 437 -4.24 2.97 -13.38
C GLY A 437 -3.75 1.99 -12.29
N ALA A 438 -4.14 0.72 -12.36
CA ALA A 438 -3.94 -0.25 -11.31
C ALA A 438 -2.54 -0.91 -11.38
N SER A 439 -2.14 -1.52 -10.27
CA SER A 439 -0.90 -2.29 -10.15
C SER A 439 -0.95 -3.61 -10.92
N TYR A 440 0.19 -4.33 -10.97
CA TYR A 440 0.21 -5.71 -11.47
C TYR A 440 -0.80 -6.62 -10.76
N TYR A 441 -1.01 -6.39 -9.47
CA TYR A 441 -1.93 -7.15 -8.63
C TYR A 441 -3.36 -6.57 -8.57
N GLY A 442 -3.62 -5.47 -9.29
CA GLY A 442 -4.91 -4.77 -9.24
C GLY A 442 -5.08 -3.85 -8.03
N ILE A 443 -3.99 -3.46 -7.37
CA ILE A 443 -4.01 -2.45 -6.31
C ILE A 443 -4.12 -1.08 -6.99
N ALA A 444 -5.10 -0.28 -6.58
CA ALA A 444 -5.38 0.99 -7.22
C ALA A 444 -4.52 2.12 -6.62
N GLU A 445 -4.28 3.16 -7.41
CA GLU A 445 -3.60 4.41 -7.01
C GLU A 445 -2.18 4.30 -6.42
N LEU A 446 -1.39 3.26 -6.76
CA LEU A 446 0.07 3.25 -6.47
C LEU A 446 0.88 4.24 -7.35
N SER A 447 0.21 5.19 -8.01
CA SER A 447 0.83 6.23 -8.84
C SER A 447 -0.12 7.43 -8.88
N GLY A 448 0.21 8.49 -8.15
CA GLY A 448 -0.63 9.67 -7.99
C GLY A 448 -1.62 9.58 -6.83
N ASN A 449 -2.61 10.47 -6.84
CA ASN A 449 -3.54 10.73 -5.74
C ASN A 449 -2.87 11.22 -4.45
N LEU A 450 -2.43 10.38 -3.53
CA LEU A 450 -1.68 10.80 -2.34
C LEU A 450 -0.35 10.06 -2.22
N TRP A 451 0.61 10.73 -1.57
CA TRP A 451 1.85 10.08 -1.20
C TRP A 451 1.58 8.94 -0.23
N GLU A 452 2.19 7.79 -0.50
CA GLU A 452 2.20 6.66 0.43
C GLU A 452 3.47 6.66 1.27
N GLN A 453 3.29 6.66 2.57
CA GLN A 453 4.36 6.65 3.54
C GLN A 453 4.78 5.21 3.84
N CYS A 454 6.04 4.88 3.54
CA CYS A 454 6.59 3.53 3.67
C CYS A 454 7.77 3.52 4.64
N ILE A 455 8.04 2.37 5.26
CA ILE A 455 9.30 2.12 5.95
C ILE A 455 10.43 2.14 4.92
N THR A 456 11.46 2.94 5.19
CA THR A 456 12.61 3.09 4.29
C THR A 456 13.80 2.27 4.75
N VAL A 457 14.53 1.68 3.79
CA VAL A 457 15.84 1.10 4.08
C VAL A 457 16.93 2.18 4.21
N GLY A 458 16.60 3.42 3.84
CA GLY A 458 17.50 4.56 3.85
C GLY A 458 17.96 4.98 5.26
N ASP A 459 17.10 4.79 6.25
CA ASP A 459 17.32 5.28 7.60
C ASP A 459 17.61 4.12 8.60
N PRO A 460 18.56 4.29 9.54
CA PRO A 460 18.87 3.25 10.53
C PRO A 460 17.66 2.78 11.35
N GLN A 461 16.70 3.66 11.66
CA GLN A 461 15.48 3.29 12.37
C GLN A 461 14.58 2.43 11.50
N GLY A 462 14.44 2.77 10.21
CA GLY A 462 13.66 1.99 9.25
C GLY A 462 14.22 0.58 9.07
N ARG A 463 15.55 0.44 9.01
CA ARG A 463 16.22 -0.88 8.92
C ARG A 463 16.02 -1.78 10.14
N ARG A 464 15.56 -1.26 11.29
CA ARG A 464 15.25 -2.06 12.49
C ARG A 464 13.84 -2.66 12.45
N TYR A 465 13.01 -2.26 11.48
CA TYR A 465 11.66 -2.74 11.31
C TYR A 465 11.62 -4.26 11.12
N SER A 466 10.67 -4.93 11.78
CA SER A 466 10.60 -6.40 11.87
C SER A 466 9.22 -6.98 11.56
N ALA A 467 8.40 -6.24 10.80
CA ALA A 467 7.09 -6.71 10.33
C ALA A 467 6.05 -7.01 11.42
N LEU A 468 6.27 -6.57 12.66
CA LEU A 468 5.26 -6.69 13.72
C LEU A 468 3.98 -5.97 13.29
N HIS A 469 2.84 -6.64 13.49
CA HIS A 469 1.53 -6.10 13.23
C HIS A 469 1.06 -5.24 14.40
N GLY A 470 0.16 -4.31 14.10
CA GLY A 470 -0.67 -3.65 15.09
C GLY A 470 -1.38 -4.66 15.98
N ASP A 471 -1.49 -4.33 17.25
CA ASP A 471 -2.21 -5.15 18.22
C ASP A 471 -3.65 -4.64 18.43
N GLY A 472 -3.99 -3.50 17.84
CA GLY A 472 -5.29 -2.90 17.91
C GLY A 472 -5.49 -1.94 19.09
N GLU A 473 -4.45 -1.70 19.87
CA GLU A 473 -4.40 -0.78 21.01
C GLU A 473 -3.48 0.41 20.68
N LEU A 474 -3.76 1.57 21.28
CA LEU A 474 -2.95 2.77 21.11
C LEU A 474 -2.50 3.28 22.46
N ASP A 475 -1.39 4.01 22.49
CA ASP A 475 -0.96 4.73 23.68
C ASP A 475 -1.99 5.81 24.08
N TYR A 476 -1.84 6.34 25.29
CA TYR A 476 -2.74 7.33 25.87
C TYR A 476 -2.92 8.58 24.99
N ASP A 477 -1.87 8.99 24.27
CA ASP A 477 -1.87 10.13 23.36
C ASP A 477 -2.39 9.79 21.94
N GLY A 478 -2.63 8.50 21.65
CA GLY A 478 -3.07 8.00 20.36
C GLY A 478 -1.94 7.49 19.46
N SER A 479 -0.69 7.53 19.93
CA SER A 479 0.43 6.98 19.18
C SER A 479 0.32 5.45 19.04
N ALA A 480 0.74 4.92 17.90
CA ALA A 480 0.93 3.47 17.73
C ALA A 480 2.02 2.99 18.70
N ASN A 481 1.80 1.85 19.34
CA ASN A 481 2.66 1.34 20.42
C ASN A 481 3.59 0.19 19.95
N VAL A 482 3.54 -0.18 18.67
CA VAL A 482 4.23 -1.35 18.13
C VAL A 482 5.74 -1.16 18.11
N GLU A 483 6.47 -2.12 18.69
CA GLU A 483 7.93 -2.08 18.75
C GLU A 483 8.54 -2.02 17.33
N ARG A 484 9.59 -1.21 17.18
CA ARG A 484 10.40 -1.09 15.95
C ARG A 484 9.66 -0.54 14.74
N TRP A 485 8.47 0.02 14.90
CA TRP A 485 7.95 0.95 13.92
C TRP A 485 8.76 2.25 13.95
N ALA A 486 8.78 2.95 12.81
CA ALA A 486 9.35 4.29 12.74
C ALA A 486 8.59 5.23 13.69
N THR A 487 9.31 6.15 14.34
CA THR A 487 8.75 7.13 15.26
C THR A 487 8.97 8.53 14.69
N GLY A 488 7.87 9.27 14.51
CA GLY A 488 7.90 10.52 13.77
C GLY A 488 8.32 10.32 12.31
N ILE A 489 9.22 11.17 11.83
CA ILE A 489 9.65 11.21 10.42
C ILE A 489 10.92 10.37 10.13
N ASN A 490 11.54 9.80 11.16
CA ASN A 490 12.74 8.98 11.03
C ASN A 490 12.36 7.53 10.77
N GLY A 491 13.03 6.86 9.84
CA GLY A 491 12.72 5.47 9.49
C GLY A 491 11.61 5.27 8.47
N MET A 492 11.04 6.36 7.94
CA MET A 492 10.03 6.35 6.88
C MET A 492 10.43 7.22 5.68
N GLY A 493 9.72 7.05 4.57
CA GLY A 493 9.85 7.85 3.35
C GLY A 493 8.58 7.81 2.51
N TYR A 494 8.59 8.44 1.34
CA TYR A 494 7.42 8.59 0.49
C TYR A 494 7.57 7.89 -0.85
N ARG A 495 6.49 7.26 -1.34
CA ARG A 495 6.42 6.56 -2.63
C ARG A 495 5.13 6.93 -3.39
N GLY A 496 5.14 6.81 -4.71
CA GLY A 496 3.95 6.93 -5.56
C GLY A 496 3.59 8.33 -6.06
N GLY A 497 4.15 9.39 -5.47
CA GLY A 497 3.77 10.76 -5.79
C GLY A 497 2.34 11.09 -5.34
N SER A 498 1.83 12.26 -5.72
CA SER A 498 0.49 12.71 -5.36
C SER A 498 -0.14 13.60 -6.43
N TRP A 499 -1.39 14.01 -6.20
CA TRP A 499 -2.11 15.04 -6.96
C TRP A 499 -1.28 16.33 -7.11
N SER A 500 -0.42 16.62 -6.13
CA SER A 500 0.40 17.84 -6.07
C SER A 500 1.72 17.74 -6.85
N ASN A 501 2.00 16.60 -7.51
CA ASN A 501 3.27 16.37 -8.18
C ASN A 501 3.14 16.19 -9.69
N GLN A 502 4.25 16.34 -10.39
CA GLN A 502 4.36 16.06 -11.81
C GLN A 502 4.56 14.56 -12.06
N SER A 503 4.28 14.10 -13.28
CA SER A 503 4.26 12.68 -13.64
C SER A 503 5.58 11.93 -13.39
N PHE A 504 6.73 12.58 -13.33
CA PHE A 504 7.99 11.89 -13.03
C PHE A 504 8.10 11.41 -11.57
N ARG A 505 7.31 11.98 -10.64
CA ARG A 505 7.24 11.58 -9.23
C ARG A 505 6.37 10.37 -8.97
N LEU A 506 5.55 9.99 -9.95
CA LEU A 506 4.60 8.89 -9.83
C LEU A 506 5.22 7.56 -10.26
N ARG A 507 6.47 7.58 -10.72
CA ARG A 507 7.16 6.40 -11.21
C ARG A 507 7.45 5.47 -10.05
N ILE A 508 7.26 4.17 -10.26
CA ILE A 508 7.35 3.17 -9.19
C ILE A 508 8.72 3.20 -8.53
N SER A 509 9.77 3.43 -9.30
CA SER A 509 11.13 3.42 -8.76
C SER A 509 11.57 4.78 -8.19
N ASP A 510 10.78 5.86 -8.29
CA ASP A 510 11.16 7.21 -7.81
C ASP A 510 11.32 7.21 -6.29
N ARG A 511 12.56 7.29 -5.83
CA ARG A 511 12.92 7.34 -4.41
C ARG A 511 13.45 8.71 -4.02
N GLN A 512 13.25 9.75 -4.82
CA GLN A 512 13.83 11.06 -4.51
C GLN A 512 13.43 11.63 -3.13
N VAL A 513 12.36 11.13 -2.50
CA VAL A 513 11.96 11.42 -1.10
C VAL A 513 11.89 10.15 -0.22
N ALA A 514 12.78 9.17 -0.42
CA ALA A 514 12.78 7.91 0.34
C ALA A 514 13.18 8.05 1.82
N VAL A 515 13.68 9.20 2.25
CA VAL A 515 13.96 9.47 3.66
C VAL A 515 13.19 10.73 4.06
N GLY A 516 12.25 10.58 4.98
CA GLY A 516 11.26 11.58 5.37
C GLY A 516 11.78 12.71 6.27
N GLY A 517 13.09 12.90 6.40
CA GLY A 517 13.70 13.90 7.28
C GLY A 517 13.22 15.35 7.03
N ALA A 518 13.73 16.31 7.79
CA ALA A 518 13.23 17.70 7.90
C ALA A 518 13.01 18.50 6.59
N VAL A 519 13.53 18.04 5.44
CA VAL A 519 13.37 18.67 4.11
C VAL A 519 12.11 18.17 3.39
N ALA A 520 11.50 17.06 3.82
CA ALA A 520 10.19 16.64 3.32
C ALA A 520 9.10 17.69 3.60
N ASN A 521 9.18 18.40 4.74
CA ASN A 521 8.25 19.46 5.12
C ASN A 521 8.20 20.67 4.16
N THR A 522 9.19 20.83 3.26
CA THR A 522 9.17 21.92 2.26
C THR A 522 8.72 21.46 0.87
N THR A 523 8.75 20.15 0.58
CA THR A 523 8.47 19.61 -0.76
C THR A 523 7.21 18.74 -0.79
N VAL A 524 6.79 18.21 0.36
CA VAL A 524 5.60 17.40 0.54
C VAL A 524 4.61 18.17 1.41
N THR A 525 3.41 18.42 0.89
CA THR A 525 2.39 19.17 1.61
C THR A 525 1.49 18.21 2.38
N ALA A 526 1.03 18.61 3.58
CA ALA A 526 0.14 17.78 4.39
C ALA A 526 -1.14 17.37 3.64
N ALA A 527 -1.66 18.27 2.81
CA ALA A 527 -2.83 18.03 1.94
C ALA A 527 -2.63 16.94 0.87
N ALA A 528 -1.40 16.49 0.66
CA ALA A 528 -1.02 15.44 -0.28
C ALA A 528 -0.54 14.15 0.40
N LEU A 529 -0.58 14.08 1.73
CA LEU A 529 -0.18 12.90 2.50
C LEU A 529 -1.34 11.94 2.70
N GLY A 530 -1.17 10.70 2.26
CA GLY A 530 -2.04 9.58 2.53
C GLY A 530 -1.30 8.48 3.27
N PHE A 531 -1.95 7.32 3.37
CA PHE A 531 -1.35 6.13 3.96
C PHE A 531 -1.99 4.87 3.38
N ARG A 532 -1.21 3.79 3.37
CA ARG A 532 -1.66 2.45 3.01
C ARG A 532 -1.02 1.42 3.93
N GLY A 533 -1.83 0.46 4.37
CA GLY A 533 -1.40 -0.64 5.22
C GLY A 533 -1.19 -1.94 4.45
N VAL A 534 -0.36 -2.80 5.03
CA VAL A 534 -0.21 -4.20 4.62
C VAL A 534 -0.35 -5.11 5.84
N ARG A 535 -0.45 -6.42 5.62
CA ARG A 535 -0.37 -7.43 6.66
C ARG A 535 0.30 -8.67 6.10
N THR A 536 1.23 -9.24 6.85
CA THR A 536 1.99 -10.42 6.42
C THR A 536 1.02 -11.59 6.24
N ALA A 537 1.12 -12.31 5.12
CA ALA A 537 0.29 -13.47 4.88
C ALA A 537 0.92 -14.71 5.52
N SER A 538 0.09 -15.58 6.09
CA SER A 538 0.54 -16.93 6.41
C SER A 538 0.66 -17.73 5.11
N PRO A 539 1.59 -18.70 5.01
CA PRO A 539 1.62 -19.62 3.88
C PRO A 539 0.26 -20.30 3.75
N ILE A 540 -0.38 -20.16 2.60
CA ILE A 540 -1.64 -20.84 2.29
C ILE A 540 -1.27 -22.29 2.04
N LYS A 541 -1.66 -23.18 2.95
CA LYS A 541 -1.36 -24.62 2.87
C LYS A 541 -2.30 -25.34 1.91
#